data_AF-A0A0K8QGP5-F1
#
_entry.id   AF-A0A0K8QGP5-F1
#
_cell.length_a   1.000
_cell.length_b   1.000
_cell.length_c   1.000
_cell.angle_alpha   90.00
_cell.angle_beta   90.00
_cell.angle_gamma   90.00
#
_symmetry.space_group_name_H-M   'P 1'
#
loop_
_entity.id
_entity.type
_entity.pdbx_description
1 polymer ?
#
loop_
_entity_poly.entity_id
_entity_poly.type
_entity_poly.pdbx_seq_one_letter_code
_entity_poly.pdbx_strand_id
1 'polypeptide(L)' 'MATSGNRGGGQRSKGDRRFVGSRVPVDVYDRLAQTAKAENLTVSEFVAALIGEKLGPEGPNSLRLQGELPIGRIA' A
#
# COMPACT_ATOMS: atom_id res chain seq x y z
N MET A 1 10.22 -18.82 16.52
CA MET A 1 10.08 -19.44 15.19
C MET A 1 11.03 -18.72 14.24
N ALA A 2 12.14 -19.36 13.88
CA ALA A 2 13.18 -18.76 13.04
C ALA A 2 12.92 -19.10 11.56
N THR A 3 12.88 -18.07 10.71
CA THR A 3 13.16 -18.22 9.28
C THR A 3 14.33 -17.31 8.96
N SER A 4 15.50 -17.93 8.90
CA SER A 4 16.72 -17.36 8.31
C SER A 4 16.51 -17.15 6.81
N GLY A 5 16.57 -15.91 6.34
CA GLY A 5 16.56 -15.57 4.92
C GLY A 5 17.48 -14.38 4.64
N ASN A 6 18.62 -14.68 4.01
CA ASN A 6 19.66 -13.77 3.47
C ASN A 6 20.34 -12.75 4.41
N ARG A 7 21.52 -13.14 4.90
CA ARG A 7 22.64 -12.25 5.30
C ARG A 7 23.42 -11.79 4.06
N GLY A 8 22.74 -11.21 3.08
CA GLY A 8 23.36 -10.67 1.87
C GLY A 8 23.32 -9.15 1.92
N GLY A 9 24.48 -8.50 2.03
CA GLY A 9 24.66 -7.04 2.05
C GLY A 9 24.36 -6.36 0.72
N GLY A 10 23.27 -6.74 0.06
CA GLY A 10 22.73 -6.04 -1.10
C GLY A 10 21.60 -5.13 -0.65
N GLN A 11 21.63 -3.87 -1.08
CA GLN A 11 20.52 -2.94 -0.92
C GLN A 11 19.25 -3.62 -1.48
N ARG A 12 18.21 -3.78 -0.65
CA ARG A 12 16.95 -4.39 -1.08
C ARG A 12 16.39 -3.53 -2.22
N SER A 13 16.54 -3.96 -3.47
CA SER A 13 16.21 -3.15 -4.65
C SER A 13 14.74 -2.76 -4.77
N LYS A 14 13.88 -3.31 -3.90
CA LYS A 14 12.42 -3.11 -3.89
C LYS A 14 11.86 -2.56 -2.58
N GLY A 15 12.71 -2.15 -1.63
CA GLY A 15 12.29 -1.61 -0.34
C GLY A 15 11.50 -2.59 0.54
N ASP A 16 10.99 -2.10 1.68
CA ASP A 16 10.13 -2.87 2.59
C ASP A 16 8.68 -2.86 2.09
N ARG A 17 8.25 -3.97 1.48
CA ARG A 17 6.90 -4.15 0.93
C ARG A 17 6.20 -5.33 1.59
N ARG A 18 4.88 -5.22 1.78
CA ARG A 18 4.01 -6.33 2.21
C ARG A 18 3.08 -6.73 1.07
N PHE A 19 2.77 -8.02 0.98
CA PHE A 19 1.81 -8.53 0.02
C PHE A 19 0.39 -8.35 0.53
N VAL A 20 -0.50 -7.86 -0.32
CA VAL A 20 -1.93 -7.76 -0.09
C VAL A 20 -2.62 -8.42 -1.27
N GLY A 21 -3.49 -9.41 -0.99
CA GLY A 21 -4.23 -10.14 -2.02
C GLY A 21 -5.70 -10.24 -1.67
N SER A 22 -6.56 -10.02 -2.67
CA SER A 22 -8.01 -10.09 -2.55
C SER A 22 -8.59 -10.86 -3.73
N ARG A 23 -9.72 -11.53 -3.53
CA ARG A 23 -10.49 -12.13 -4.63
C ARG A 23 -11.47 -11.12 -5.17
N VAL A 24 -11.56 -11.01 -6.49
CA VAL A 24 -12.53 -10.19 -7.21
C VAL A 24 -13.29 -11.05 -8.22
N PRO A 25 -14.51 -10.67 -8.61
CA PRO A 25 -15.21 -11.31 -9.72
C PRO A 25 -14.37 -11.33 -11.01
N VAL A 26 -14.56 -12.37 -11.83
CA VAL A 26 -13.75 -12.59 -13.04
C VAL A 26 -13.91 -11.44 -14.04
N ASP A 27 -15.14 -10.96 -14.22
CA ASP A 27 -15.45 -9.83 -15.11
C ASP A 27 -14.76 -8.53 -14.65
N VAL A 28 -14.62 -8.33 -13.34
CA VAL A 28 -13.87 -7.20 -12.78
C VAL A 28 -12.38 -7.36 -13.03
N TYR A 29 -11.84 -8.57 -12.88
CA TYR A 29 -10.43 -8.85 -13.18
C TYR A 29 -10.10 -8.61 -14.65
N ASP A 30 -10.96 -9.04 -15.57
CA ASP A 30 -10.73 -8.87 -17.01
C ASP A 30 -10.69 -7.39 -17.40
N ARG A 31 -11.60 -6.58 -16.85
CA ARG A 31 -11.59 -5.12 -17.03
C ARG A 31 -10.32 -4.50 -16.45
N LEU A 32 -9.92 -4.91 -15.23
CA LEU A 32 -8.70 -4.46 -14.58
C LEU A 32 -7.45 -4.75 -15.44
N ALA A 33 -7.37 -5.95 -16.01
CA ALA A 33 -6.26 -6.37 -16.86
C ALA A 33 -6.22 -5.58 -18.18
N GLN A 34 -7.37 -5.28 -18.77
CA GLN A 34 -7.46 -4.44 -19.97
C GLN A 34 -7.01 -3.01 -19.70
N THR A 35 -7.46 -2.40 -18.60
CA THR A 35 -7.07 -1.04 -18.21
C THR A 35 -5.58 -0.96 -17.92
N ALA A 36 -5.04 -1.88 -17.12
CA ALA A 36 -3.61 -1.92 -16.83
C ALA A 36 -2.78 -2.03 -18.12
N LYS A 37 -3.20 -2.88 -19.07
CA LYS A 37 -2.55 -3.02 -20.37
C LYS A 37 -2.61 -1.73 -21.20
N ALA A 38 -3.74 -1.02 -21.20
CA ALA A 38 -3.88 0.25 -21.90
C ALA A 38 -2.91 1.33 -21.37
N GLU A 39 -2.57 1.26 -20.09
CA GLU A 39 -1.61 2.15 -19.42
C GLU A 39 -0.16 1.65 -19.46
N ASN A 40 0.11 0.54 -20.16
CA ASN A 40 1.42 -0.13 -20.19
C ASN A 40 1.93 -0.54 -18.79
N LEU A 41 1.02 -0.90 -17.89
CA LEU A 41 1.30 -1.36 -16.53
C LEU A 41 0.93 -2.84 -16.37
N THR A 42 1.59 -3.52 -15.45
CA THR A 42 1.07 -4.80 -14.93
C THR A 42 -0.13 -4.56 -14.02
N VAL A 43 -0.99 -5.58 -13.85
CA VAL A 43 -2.14 -5.50 -12.93
C VAL A 43 -1.70 -5.08 -11.52
N SER A 44 -0.58 -5.62 -11.04
CA SER A 44 -0.03 -5.31 -9.72
C SER A 44 0.44 -3.86 -9.59
N GLU A 45 1.05 -3.30 -10.65
CA GLU A 45 1.49 -1.90 -10.66
C GLU A 45 0.29 -0.95 -10.71
N PHE A 46 -0.70 -1.28 -11.54
CA PHE A 46 -1.93 -0.51 -11.63
C PHE A 46 -2.68 -0.48 -10.29
N VAL A 47 -2.84 -1.64 -9.63
CA VAL A 47 -3.46 -1.72 -8.29
C VAL A 47 -2.64 -0.95 -7.25
N ALA A 48 -1.31 -1.05 -7.28
CA ALA A 48 -0.45 -0.30 -6.36
C ALA A 48 -0.60 1.22 -6.54
N ALA A 49 -0.72 1.70 -7.77
CA ALA A 49 -0.97 3.11 -8.09
C ALA A 49 -2.33 3.56 -7.55
N LEU A 50 -3.40 2.79 -7.78
CA LEU A 50 -4.74 3.07 -7.24
C LEU A 50 -4.77 3.10 -5.71
N ILE A 51 -4.07 2.18 -5.05
CA ILE A 51 -3.94 2.20 -3.58
C ILE A 51 -3.25 3.48 -3.12
N GLY A 52 -2.16 3.88 -3.79
CA GLY A 52 -1.45 5.12 -3.48
C GLY A 52 -2.30 6.37 -3.68
N GLU A 53 -3.04 6.44 -4.79
CA GLU A 53 -3.98 7.53 -5.07
C GLU A 53 -5.06 7.61 -3.99
N LYS A 54 -5.63 6.46 -3.60
CA LYS A 54 -6.75 6.40 -2.66
C LYS A 54 -6.35 6.70 -1.22
N LEU A 55 -5.18 6.23 -0.80
CA LEU A 55 -4.68 6.43 0.57
C LEU A 55 -3.96 7.78 0.72
N GLY A 56 -3.58 8.42 -0.40
CA GLY A 56 -2.84 9.67 -0.39
C GLY A 56 -1.40 9.52 0.10
N PRO A 57 -0.62 10.61 0.08
CA PRO A 57 0.79 10.61 0.49
C PRO A 57 1.02 10.55 2.01
N GLU A 58 -0.02 10.56 2.84
CA GLU A 58 0.12 10.75 4.29
C GLU A 58 -0.17 9.50 5.11
N GLY A 59 0.79 9.18 5.98
CA GLY A 59 0.73 8.08 6.95
C GLY A 59 -0.42 8.19 7.97
N PRO A 60 -0.44 7.32 9.00
CA PRO A 60 -1.58 7.09 9.90
C PRO A 60 -2.08 8.32 10.70
N ASN A 61 -1.45 9.48 10.57
CA ASN A 61 -1.83 10.74 11.23
C ASN A 61 -2.77 11.62 10.39
N SER A 62 -3.15 11.22 9.17
CA SER A 62 -4.06 11.99 8.31
C SER A 62 -5.55 11.85 8.68
N LEU A 63 -5.87 11.06 9.71
CA LEU A 63 -7.20 11.04 10.31
C LEU A 63 -7.40 12.35 11.10
N ARG A 64 -8.08 13.32 10.47
CA ARG A 64 -8.58 14.60 11.05
C ARG A 64 -9.45 14.47 12.31
N LEU A 65 -9.54 13.29 12.92
CA LEU A 65 -10.25 13.00 14.16
C LEU A 65 -9.34 13.01 15.40
N GLN A 66 -8.02 13.21 15.26
CA GLN A 66 -7.17 13.54 16.40
C GLN A 66 -7.38 15.02 16.78
N GLY A 67 -8.49 15.30 17.46
CA GLY A 67 -8.64 16.51 18.25
C GLY A 67 -7.60 16.53 19.37
N GLU A 68 -7.16 17.71 19.78
CA GLU A 68 -6.23 17.90 20.90
C GLU A 68 -6.70 17.08 22.10
N LEU A 69 -5.82 16.21 22.61
CA LEU A 69 -6.04 15.61 23.92
C LEU A 69 -6.14 16.77 24.91
N PRO A 70 -7.13 16.80 25.81
CA PRO A 70 -7.19 17.79 26.87
C PRO A 70 -6.08 17.46 27.87
N ILE A 71 -4.84 17.79 27.52
CA ILE A 71 -3.78 17.96 28.48
C ILE A 71 -4.15 19.26 29.18
N GLY A 72 -5.08 19.15 30.13
CA GLY A 72 -5.48 20.27 30.97
C GLY A 72 -4.22 20.96 31.45
N ARG A 73 -4.20 22.31 31.38
CA ARG A 73 -3.15 23.10 32.02
C ARG A 73 -2.98 22.55 33.43
N ILE A 74 -1.87 21.86 33.66
CA ILE A 74 -1.38 21.66 35.00
C ILE A 74 -1.00 23.06 35.43
N ALA A 75 -1.78 23.58 36.38
CA ALA A 75 -1.62 24.88 37.01
C ALA A 75 -0.27 24.99 37.72
#